data_AF-A0AA40ETJ5-F1
#
_entry.id   AF-A0AA40ETJ5-F1
#
_cell.length_a   1.000
_cell.length_b   1.000
_cell.length_c   1.000
_cell.angle_alpha   90.00
_cell.angle_beta   90.00
_cell.angle_gamma   90.00
#
_symmetry.space_group_name_H-M   'P 1'
#
loop_
_entity.id
_entity.type
_entity.pdbx_description
1 polymer ?
#
loop_
_entity_poly.entity_id
_entity_poly.type
_entity_poly.pdbx_seq_one_letter_code
_entity_poly.pdbx_strand_id
1 'polypeptide(L)'
;MDPYSAEGELINIHNHFHQGQYQEVVDYDVSTLSSENELPARVLQLRARIALGQAEDALADVTGEKEPELQAIAALAEQALGNSDKAVGIIEKLAQSAADNTTVQVVGGTVLQAAGKSEEALALLSQHQGSLDAVALIVQVHLQQNRTDLAVKEVTAARRWAQDSLLVNLAESWVGLRLGGEKYQQAFYVFEELAQAPATSSVRSLVSQAVAELHLGRTEEAQAALDQALKKEPKFAEAIANLLVLNVIAGKDTAEQRTLLEATDAQHPLLVDLAEKSDLFDKAAAKYSAKASA
;
A
#
# COMPACT_ATOMS: atom_id res chain seq x y z
N MET A 1 24.69 9.33 -6.26
CA MET A 1 24.43 8.46 -5.09
C MET A 1 22.93 8.28 -4.97
N ASP A 2 22.44 7.22 -4.34
CA ASP A 2 20.99 7.07 -4.08
C ASP A 2 20.52 8.21 -3.16
N PRO A 3 19.62 9.11 -3.62
CA PRO A 3 19.20 10.27 -2.84
C PRO A 3 18.39 9.89 -1.61
N TYR A 4 17.94 8.64 -1.52
CA TYR A 4 17.19 8.08 -0.39
C TYR A 4 18.05 7.23 0.54
N SER A 5 19.37 7.18 0.32
CA SER A 5 20.29 6.52 1.26
C SER A 5 20.38 7.30 2.58
N ALA A 6 20.96 6.68 3.63
CA ALA A 6 21.11 7.32 4.94
C ALA A 6 21.88 8.65 4.91
N GLU A 7 22.70 8.87 3.88
CA GLU A 7 23.47 10.11 3.67
C GLU A 7 22.82 11.04 2.62
N GLY A 8 21.69 10.63 2.03
CA GLY A 8 21.00 11.37 0.97
C GLY A 8 20.06 12.45 1.52
N GLU A 9 19.93 13.55 0.77
CA GLU A 9 19.10 14.70 1.17
C GLU A 9 17.59 14.37 1.27
N LEU A 10 17.13 13.30 0.60
CA LEU A 10 15.72 12.94 0.51
C LEU A 10 15.28 11.84 1.49
N ILE A 11 16.18 11.34 2.35
CA ILE A 11 15.86 10.25 3.30
C ILE A 11 14.65 10.58 4.18
N ASN A 12 14.55 11.81 4.68
CA ASN A 12 13.48 12.19 5.62
C ASN A 12 12.12 12.29 4.93
N ILE A 13 12.03 13.01 3.80
CA ILE A 13 10.79 13.11 3.02
C ILE A 13 10.33 11.75 2.49
N HIS A 14 11.28 10.87 2.12
CA HIS A 14 11.00 9.50 1.69
C HIS A 14 10.49 8.62 2.84
N ASN A 15 11.09 8.73 4.03
CA ASN A 15 10.60 8.04 5.23
C ASN A 15 9.18 8.51 5.60
N HIS A 16 8.92 9.82 5.62
CA HIS A 16 7.56 10.34 5.87
C HIS A 16 6.54 9.74 4.89
N PHE A 17 6.90 9.64 3.61
CA PHE A 17 6.03 9.03 2.59
C PHE A 17 5.72 7.56 2.91
N HIS A 18 6.74 6.75 3.18
CA HIS A 18 6.56 5.31 3.44
C HIS A 18 5.98 4.99 4.82
N GLN A 19 6.07 5.92 5.77
CA GLN A 19 5.38 5.85 7.05
C GLN A 19 3.91 6.29 6.96
N GLY A 20 3.46 6.78 5.79
CA GLY A 20 2.09 7.25 5.58
C GLY A 20 1.82 8.63 6.17
N GLN A 21 2.86 9.42 6.45
CA GLN A 21 2.76 10.80 6.95
C GLN A 21 2.67 11.77 5.77
N TYR A 22 1.65 11.60 4.93
CA TYR A 22 1.58 12.31 3.66
C TYR A 22 1.51 13.84 3.82
N GLN A 23 0.88 14.34 4.89
CA GLN A 23 0.85 15.79 5.15
C GLN A 23 2.26 16.35 5.41
N GLU A 24 3.10 15.64 6.17
CA GLU A 24 4.50 16.02 6.40
C GLU A 24 5.32 16.01 5.11
N VAL A 25 5.01 15.11 4.17
CA VAL A 25 5.64 15.11 2.83
C VAL A 25 5.25 16.37 2.05
N VAL A 26 3.97 16.74 2.07
CA VAL A 26 3.45 17.94 1.37
C VAL A 26 4.07 19.21 1.95
N ASP A 27 4.18 19.29 3.28
CA ASP A 27 4.68 20.47 4.00
C ASP A 27 6.22 20.52 4.08
N TYR A 28 6.91 19.51 3.53
CA TYR A 28 8.37 19.41 3.58
C TYR A 28 9.05 20.57 2.83
N ASP A 29 10.00 21.24 3.49
CA ASP A 29 10.75 22.35 2.90
C ASP A 29 11.81 21.84 1.91
N VAL A 30 11.54 22.07 0.62
CA VAL A 30 12.42 21.67 -0.49
C VAL A 30 13.40 22.76 -0.92
N SER A 31 13.35 23.96 -0.32
CA SER A 31 14.15 25.12 -0.76
C SER A 31 15.65 24.97 -0.54
N THR A 32 16.04 24.04 0.34
CA THR A 32 17.44 23.76 0.71
C THR A 32 18.03 22.57 -0.03
N LEU A 33 17.23 21.86 -0.83
CA LEU A 33 17.68 20.70 -1.58
C LEU A 33 18.57 21.10 -2.76
N SER A 34 19.50 20.23 -3.11
CA SER A 34 20.29 20.35 -4.32
C SER A 34 19.38 20.27 -5.56
N SER A 35 19.74 20.95 -6.65
CA SER A 35 18.92 21.03 -7.87
C SER A 35 18.56 19.67 -8.47
N GLU A 36 19.43 18.66 -8.30
CA GLU A 36 19.18 17.28 -8.73
C GLU A 36 18.07 16.56 -7.95
N ASN A 37 17.75 17.05 -6.74
CA ASN A 37 16.74 16.51 -5.84
C ASN A 37 15.40 17.24 -5.90
N GLU A 38 15.31 18.38 -6.61
CA GLU A 38 14.06 19.14 -6.77
C GLU A 38 12.94 18.30 -7.40
N LEU A 39 13.23 17.64 -8.53
CA LEU A 39 12.23 16.81 -9.22
C LEU A 39 11.83 15.56 -8.41
N PRO A 40 12.76 14.76 -7.86
CA PRO A 40 12.41 13.65 -6.96
C PRO A 40 11.57 14.08 -5.74
N ALA A 41 11.87 15.22 -5.13
CA ALA A 41 11.06 15.75 -4.02
C ALA A 41 9.66 16.15 -4.48
N ARG A 42 9.54 16.84 -5.64
CA ARG A 42 8.24 17.18 -6.25
C ARG A 42 7.41 15.92 -6.54
N VAL A 43 8.04 14.84 -7.01
CA VAL A 43 7.39 13.54 -7.24
C VAL A 43 6.81 12.98 -5.93
N LEU A 44 7.56 12.99 -4.82
CA LEU A 44 7.05 12.53 -3.52
C LEU A 44 5.89 13.40 -3.01
N GLN A 45 5.99 14.72 -3.13
CA GLN A 45 4.92 15.66 -2.77
C GLN A 45 3.64 15.39 -3.57
N LEU A 46 3.74 15.21 -4.88
CA LEU A 46 2.58 14.91 -5.72
C LEU A 46 1.94 13.55 -5.40
N ARG A 47 2.76 12.52 -5.15
CA ARG A 47 2.26 11.20 -4.70
C ARG A 47 1.53 11.32 -3.36
N ALA A 48 2.06 12.11 -2.43
CA ALA A 48 1.44 12.35 -1.13
C ALA A 48 0.10 13.10 -1.26
N ARG A 49 0.02 14.12 -2.12
CA ARG A 49 -1.23 14.83 -2.43
C ARG A 49 -2.29 13.90 -3.00
N ILE A 50 -1.91 13.03 -3.95
CA ILE A 50 -2.82 12.01 -4.50
C ILE A 50 -3.32 11.08 -3.38
N ALA A 51 -2.43 10.63 -2.48
CA ALA A 51 -2.80 9.79 -1.34
C ALA A 51 -3.73 10.49 -0.32
N LEU A 52 -3.68 11.83 -0.24
CA LEU A 52 -4.58 12.66 0.57
C LEU A 52 -5.91 13.00 -0.14
N GLY A 53 -6.17 12.41 -1.32
CA GLY A 53 -7.39 12.63 -2.08
C GLY A 53 -7.40 13.92 -2.92
N GLN A 54 -6.23 14.53 -3.16
CA GLN A 54 -6.08 15.74 -3.98
C GLN A 54 -5.64 15.39 -5.41
N ALA A 55 -6.21 14.33 -5.99
CA ALA A 55 -5.78 13.79 -7.28
C ALA A 55 -6.07 14.76 -8.43
N GLU A 56 -7.20 15.48 -8.39
CA GLU A 56 -7.57 16.47 -9.40
C GLU A 56 -6.56 17.62 -9.47
N ASP A 57 -6.17 18.17 -8.33
CA ASP A 57 -5.21 19.28 -8.28
C ASP A 57 -3.81 18.81 -8.70
N ALA A 58 -3.39 17.63 -8.23
CA ALA A 58 -2.11 17.05 -8.62
C ALA A 58 -2.05 16.78 -10.14
N LEU A 59 -3.16 16.32 -10.74
CA LEU A 59 -3.27 16.12 -12.18
C LEU A 59 -3.19 17.45 -12.95
N ALA A 60 -3.85 18.49 -12.47
CA ALA A 60 -3.79 19.82 -13.07
C ALA A 60 -2.35 20.37 -13.08
N ASP A 61 -1.61 20.19 -12.00
CA ASP A 61 -0.23 20.68 -11.83
C ASP A 61 0.79 19.99 -12.73
N VAL A 62 0.51 18.76 -13.20
CA VAL A 62 1.40 18.02 -14.10
C VAL A 62 0.90 17.97 -15.55
N THR A 63 -0.25 18.59 -15.83
CA THR A 63 -0.83 18.57 -17.17
C THR A 63 0.05 19.37 -18.13
N GLY A 64 0.56 18.69 -19.17
CA GLY A 64 1.40 19.29 -20.21
C GLY A 64 2.90 19.22 -19.95
N GLU A 65 3.31 18.71 -18.78
CA GLU A 65 4.71 18.41 -18.47
C GLU A 65 5.26 17.30 -19.39
N LYS A 66 6.57 17.33 -19.64
CA LYS A 66 7.23 16.44 -20.63
C LYS A 66 8.10 15.38 -19.98
N GLU A 67 8.47 15.62 -18.73
CA GLU A 67 9.27 14.75 -17.89
C GLU A 67 8.52 13.43 -17.67
N PRO A 68 9.12 12.27 -17.98
CA PRO A 68 8.50 10.96 -17.80
C PRO A 68 7.96 10.74 -16.38
N GLU A 69 8.66 11.28 -15.38
CA GLU A 69 8.28 11.23 -13.97
C GLU A 69 6.92 11.91 -13.74
N LEU A 70 6.73 13.12 -14.27
CA LEU A 70 5.50 13.89 -14.09
C LEU A 70 4.35 13.33 -14.93
N GLN A 71 4.65 12.75 -16.08
CA GLN A 71 3.67 11.99 -16.87
C GLN A 71 3.22 10.72 -16.14
N ALA A 72 4.12 10.03 -15.43
CA ALA A 72 3.76 8.89 -14.59
C ALA A 72 2.88 9.33 -13.41
N ILE A 73 3.16 10.49 -12.80
CA ILE A 73 2.29 11.09 -11.78
C ILE A 73 0.90 11.41 -12.35
N ALA A 74 0.81 11.95 -13.58
CA ALA A 74 -0.48 12.16 -14.23
C ALA A 74 -1.25 10.84 -14.33
N ALA A 75 -0.60 9.74 -14.73
CA ALA A 75 -1.24 8.42 -14.76
C ALA A 75 -1.69 7.95 -13.38
N LEU A 76 -0.90 8.17 -12.33
CA LEU A 76 -1.29 7.83 -10.96
C LEU A 76 -2.51 8.62 -10.49
N ALA A 77 -2.58 9.92 -10.80
CA ALA A 77 -3.72 10.75 -10.48
C ALA A 77 -4.97 10.30 -11.25
N GLU A 78 -4.84 10.00 -12.55
CA GLU A 78 -5.93 9.42 -13.35
C GLU A 78 -6.45 8.10 -12.77
N GLN A 79 -5.55 7.22 -12.31
CA GLN A 79 -5.92 5.98 -11.64
C GLN A 79 -6.71 6.26 -10.35
N ALA A 80 -6.28 7.21 -9.52
CA ALA A 80 -6.97 7.59 -8.29
C ALA A 80 -8.36 8.20 -8.55
N LEU A 81 -8.55 8.86 -9.70
CA LEU A 81 -9.85 9.38 -10.16
C LEU A 81 -10.76 8.31 -10.80
N GLY A 82 -10.31 7.06 -10.86
CA GLY A 82 -11.05 5.95 -11.46
C GLY A 82 -10.91 5.83 -12.98
N ASN A 83 -10.06 6.62 -13.62
CA ASN A 83 -9.82 6.60 -15.07
C ASN A 83 -8.74 5.55 -15.44
N SER A 84 -8.96 4.30 -15.03
CA SER A 84 -7.92 3.26 -15.07
C SER A 84 -7.39 2.96 -16.48
N ASP A 85 -8.25 2.87 -17.48
CA ASP A 85 -7.82 2.63 -18.88
C ASP A 85 -6.89 3.73 -19.41
N LYS A 86 -7.16 4.99 -19.04
CA LYS A 86 -6.34 6.14 -19.43
C LYS A 86 -4.99 6.10 -18.72
N ALA A 87 -4.99 5.81 -17.42
CA ALA A 87 -3.78 5.66 -16.62
C ALA A 87 -2.86 4.57 -17.19
N VAL A 88 -3.40 3.39 -17.44
CA VAL A 88 -2.67 2.26 -18.05
C VAL A 88 -2.10 2.65 -19.42
N GLY A 89 -2.89 3.28 -20.28
CA GLY A 89 -2.42 3.70 -21.61
C GLY A 89 -1.29 4.74 -21.58
N ILE A 90 -1.19 5.56 -20.53
CA ILE A 90 -0.04 6.46 -20.32
C ILE A 90 1.18 5.65 -19.90
N ILE A 91 1.04 4.75 -18.91
CA ILE A 91 2.14 3.92 -18.41
C ILE A 91 2.70 3.00 -19.48
N GLU A 92 1.86 2.38 -20.31
CA GLU A 92 2.31 1.52 -21.41
C GLU A 92 3.17 2.27 -22.44
N LYS A 93 2.89 3.56 -22.68
CA LYS A 93 3.72 4.40 -23.54
C LYS A 93 5.04 4.75 -22.87
N LEU A 94 5.00 5.12 -21.59
CA LEU A 94 6.21 5.42 -20.82
C LEU A 94 7.12 4.19 -20.68
N ALA A 95 6.56 3.01 -20.50
CA ALA A 95 7.30 1.76 -20.45
C ALA A 95 7.98 1.41 -21.80
N GLN A 96 7.60 2.04 -22.91
CA GLN A 96 8.30 1.89 -24.19
C GLN A 96 9.42 2.92 -24.39
N SER A 97 9.28 4.12 -23.83
CA SER A 97 10.21 5.24 -24.07
C SER A 97 11.14 5.56 -22.91
N ALA A 98 10.82 5.15 -21.69
CA ALA A 98 11.49 5.53 -20.44
C ALA A 98 11.42 4.39 -19.40
N ALA A 99 11.58 3.13 -19.84
CA ALA A 99 11.45 1.94 -19.00
C ALA A 99 12.52 1.84 -17.89
N ASP A 100 13.65 2.49 -18.08
CA ASP A 100 14.78 2.59 -17.15
C ASP A 100 14.62 3.70 -16.11
N ASN A 101 13.59 4.53 -16.23
CA ASN A 101 13.30 5.59 -15.25
C ASN A 101 12.65 4.99 -13.99
N THR A 102 13.31 5.15 -12.84
CA THR A 102 12.85 4.58 -11.56
C THR A 102 11.44 5.03 -11.15
N THR A 103 11.08 6.30 -11.38
CA THR A 103 9.73 6.80 -11.06
C THR A 103 8.69 6.15 -11.97
N VAL A 104 8.98 6.03 -13.27
CA VAL A 104 8.12 5.30 -14.22
C VAL A 104 7.96 3.85 -13.78
N GLN A 105 9.02 3.19 -13.32
CA GLN A 105 8.94 1.81 -12.85
C GLN A 105 8.02 1.68 -11.62
N VAL A 106 8.25 2.49 -10.59
CA VAL A 106 7.49 2.42 -9.32
C VAL A 106 6.04 2.85 -9.51
N VAL A 107 5.82 4.00 -10.13
CA VAL A 107 4.47 4.54 -10.35
C VAL A 107 3.72 3.73 -11.39
N GLY A 108 4.40 3.33 -12.47
CA GLY A 108 3.83 2.46 -13.49
C GLY A 108 3.46 1.10 -12.95
N GLY A 109 4.33 0.47 -12.15
CA GLY A 109 4.01 -0.77 -11.45
C GLY A 109 2.80 -0.64 -10.52
N THR A 110 2.67 0.50 -9.83
CA THR A 110 1.52 0.78 -8.96
C THR A 110 0.22 0.86 -9.76
N VAL A 111 0.21 1.60 -10.86
CA VAL A 111 -0.96 1.76 -11.74
C VAL A 111 -1.34 0.44 -12.40
N LEU A 112 -0.37 -0.29 -12.95
CA LEU A 112 -0.60 -1.58 -13.59
C LEU A 112 -1.14 -2.61 -12.60
N GLN A 113 -0.60 -2.66 -11.37
CA GLN A 113 -1.10 -3.56 -10.34
C GLN A 113 -2.53 -3.19 -9.92
N ALA A 114 -2.83 -1.90 -9.75
CA ALA A 114 -4.18 -1.44 -9.42
C ALA A 114 -5.21 -1.77 -10.53
N ALA A 115 -4.76 -1.84 -11.79
CA ALA A 115 -5.56 -2.28 -12.93
C ALA A 115 -5.64 -3.82 -13.10
N GLY A 116 -5.06 -4.60 -12.18
CA GLY A 116 -5.03 -6.06 -12.24
C GLY A 116 -4.01 -6.65 -13.23
N LYS A 117 -3.12 -5.83 -13.79
CA LYS A 117 -2.07 -6.23 -14.75
C LYS A 117 -0.77 -6.62 -14.03
N SER A 118 -0.84 -7.57 -13.11
CA SER A 118 0.28 -7.93 -12.22
C SER A 118 1.55 -8.37 -12.94
N GLU A 119 1.43 -9.14 -14.03
CA GLU A 119 2.60 -9.61 -14.79
C GLU A 119 3.32 -8.46 -15.51
N GLU A 120 2.56 -7.50 -16.08
CA GLU A 120 3.13 -6.30 -16.69
C GLU A 120 3.78 -5.40 -15.63
N ALA A 121 3.15 -5.27 -14.45
CA ALA A 121 3.72 -4.54 -13.32
C ALA A 121 5.06 -5.13 -12.88
N LEU A 122 5.14 -6.44 -12.67
CA LEU A 122 6.37 -7.14 -12.29
C LEU A 122 7.46 -7.01 -13.38
N ALA A 123 7.08 -7.13 -14.66
CA ALA A 123 8.01 -6.98 -15.77
C ALA A 123 8.64 -5.58 -15.81
N LEU A 124 7.84 -4.53 -15.56
CA LEU A 124 8.34 -3.15 -15.48
C LEU A 124 9.21 -2.93 -14.22
N LEU A 125 8.74 -3.37 -13.05
CA LEU A 125 9.44 -3.19 -11.78
C LEU A 125 10.79 -3.92 -11.74
N SER A 126 10.88 -5.10 -12.35
CA SER A 126 12.11 -5.92 -12.38
C SER A 126 13.29 -5.25 -13.10
N GLN A 127 13.05 -4.16 -13.83
CA GLN A 127 14.09 -3.37 -14.50
C GLN A 127 14.82 -2.39 -13.57
N HIS A 128 14.38 -2.29 -12.30
CA HIS A 128 15.01 -1.42 -11.33
C HIS A 128 16.50 -1.71 -11.12
N GLN A 129 17.28 -0.65 -10.90
CA GLN A 129 18.71 -0.74 -10.60
C GLN A 129 18.97 -0.40 -9.14
N GLY A 130 18.49 -1.28 -8.24
CA GLY A 130 18.68 -1.11 -6.79
C GLY A 130 17.66 -0.19 -6.11
N SER A 131 16.54 0.13 -6.75
CA SER A 131 15.45 0.88 -6.11
C SER A 131 14.75 0.02 -5.04
N LEU A 132 14.75 0.48 -3.79
CA LEU A 132 14.03 -0.17 -2.69
C LEU A 132 12.51 -0.01 -2.79
N ASP A 133 12.03 1.10 -3.35
CA ASP A 133 10.60 1.28 -3.66
C ASP A 133 10.09 0.19 -4.60
N ALA A 134 10.84 -0.10 -5.67
CA ALA A 134 10.48 -1.13 -6.63
C ALA A 134 10.50 -2.53 -5.98
N VAL A 135 11.52 -2.84 -5.19
CA VAL A 135 11.63 -4.09 -4.42
C VAL A 135 10.42 -4.27 -3.48
N ALA A 136 10.08 -3.25 -2.69
CA ALA A 136 8.95 -3.31 -1.77
C ALA A 136 7.63 -3.54 -2.52
N LEU A 137 7.45 -2.91 -3.68
CA LEU A 137 6.26 -3.11 -4.51
C LEU A 137 6.22 -4.50 -5.15
N ILE A 138 7.35 -5.06 -5.62
CA ILE A 138 7.44 -6.45 -6.10
C ILE A 138 7.01 -7.42 -4.99
N VAL A 139 7.51 -7.21 -3.76
CA VAL A 139 7.12 -8.02 -2.59
C VAL A 139 5.60 -7.95 -2.37
N GLN A 140 5.00 -6.77 -2.41
CA GLN A 140 3.54 -6.61 -2.26
C GLN A 140 2.77 -7.35 -3.36
N VAL A 141 3.17 -7.21 -4.63
CA VAL A 141 2.52 -7.89 -5.76
C VAL A 141 2.59 -9.41 -5.59
N HIS A 142 3.77 -9.96 -5.24
CA HIS A 142 3.91 -11.39 -4.98
C HIS A 142 3.05 -11.87 -3.80
N LEU A 143 2.95 -11.09 -2.72
CA LEU A 143 2.09 -11.43 -1.60
C LEU A 143 0.60 -11.43 -2.00
N GLN A 144 0.17 -10.47 -2.82
CA GLN A 144 -1.20 -10.42 -3.35
C GLN A 144 -1.52 -11.59 -4.28
N GLN A 145 -0.54 -12.07 -5.05
CA GLN A 145 -0.65 -13.30 -5.86
C GLN A 145 -0.57 -14.61 -5.04
N ASN A 146 -0.48 -14.53 -3.71
CA ASN A 146 -0.22 -15.68 -2.82
C ASN A 146 1.12 -16.40 -3.12
N ARG A 147 2.07 -15.73 -3.77
CA ARG A 147 3.43 -16.21 -4.06
C ARG A 147 4.41 -15.81 -2.95
N THR A 148 4.13 -16.28 -1.74
CA THR A 148 4.96 -16.00 -0.55
C THR A 148 6.41 -16.45 -0.73
N ASP A 149 6.64 -17.52 -1.50
CA ASP A 149 7.96 -18.02 -1.87
C ASP A 149 8.81 -16.95 -2.58
N LEU A 150 8.22 -16.25 -3.55
CA LEU A 150 8.90 -15.21 -4.31
C LEU A 150 9.11 -13.95 -3.46
N ALA A 151 8.11 -13.57 -2.67
CA ALA A 151 8.22 -12.43 -1.74
C ALA A 151 9.37 -12.61 -0.72
N VAL A 152 9.51 -13.81 -0.15
CA VAL A 152 10.63 -14.15 0.76
C VAL A 152 11.98 -14.01 0.04
N LYS A 153 12.08 -14.54 -1.19
CA LYS A 153 13.32 -14.47 -1.97
C LYS A 153 13.73 -13.03 -2.24
N GLU A 154 12.77 -12.19 -2.64
CA GLU A 154 12.99 -10.79 -2.98
C GLU A 154 13.49 -9.99 -1.78
N VAL A 155 12.77 -10.07 -0.65
CA VAL A 155 13.15 -9.31 0.55
C VAL A 155 14.46 -9.79 1.16
N THR A 156 14.74 -11.10 1.10
CA THR A 156 16.03 -11.67 1.55
C THR A 156 17.20 -11.17 0.70
N ALA A 157 16.98 -10.98 -0.61
CA ALA A 157 18.00 -10.41 -1.48
C ALA A 157 18.26 -8.93 -1.15
N ALA A 158 17.21 -8.15 -0.93
CA ALA A 158 17.27 -6.74 -0.55
C ALA A 158 18.04 -6.52 0.77
N ARG A 159 17.73 -7.33 1.79
CA ARG A 159 18.35 -7.26 3.12
C ARG A 159 19.88 -7.36 3.10
N ARG A 160 20.48 -8.02 2.10
CA ARG A 160 21.94 -8.19 2.00
C ARG A 160 22.68 -6.87 1.77
N TRP A 161 22.05 -5.90 1.12
CA TRP A 161 22.66 -4.63 0.74
C TRP A 161 21.98 -3.40 1.35
N ALA A 162 20.77 -3.54 1.90
CA ALA A 162 20.03 -2.48 2.58
C ALA A 162 19.59 -2.91 4.00
N GLN A 163 20.54 -3.12 4.90
CA GLN A 163 20.28 -3.70 6.23
C GLN A 163 19.42 -2.78 7.10
N ASP A 164 19.70 -1.47 7.11
CA ASP A 164 19.04 -0.48 7.98
C ASP A 164 17.87 0.25 7.31
N SER A 165 17.42 -0.22 6.15
CA SER A 165 16.33 0.44 5.42
C SER A 165 14.98 0.18 6.05
N LEU A 166 14.22 1.26 6.28
CA LEU A 166 12.81 1.21 6.66
C LEU A 166 11.99 0.37 5.67
N LEU A 167 12.17 0.56 4.37
CA LEU A 167 11.43 -0.18 3.34
C LEU A 167 11.66 -1.69 3.42
N VAL A 168 12.90 -2.12 3.70
CA VAL A 168 13.19 -3.54 3.90
C VAL A 168 12.55 -4.05 5.17
N ASN A 169 12.57 -3.27 6.26
CA ASN A 169 11.88 -3.64 7.50
C ASN A 169 10.36 -3.80 7.29
N LEU A 170 9.73 -2.88 6.55
CA LEU A 170 8.32 -2.96 6.19
C LEU A 170 8.01 -4.19 5.33
N ALA A 171 8.79 -4.40 4.27
CA ALA A 171 8.63 -5.54 3.37
C ALA A 171 8.80 -6.89 4.10
N GLU A 172 9.79 -7.01 4.98
CA GLU A 172 9.98 -8.21 5.81
C GLU A 172 8.82 -8.42 6.78
N SER A 173 8.26 -7.33 7.32
CA SER A 173 7.12 -7.40 8.23
C SER A 173 5.87 -7.90 7.51
N TRP A 174 5.60 -7.44 6.28
CA TRP A 174 4.50 -7.96 5.45
C TRP A 174 4.66 -9.45 5.14
N VAL A 175 5.87 -9.87 4.76
CA VAL A 175 6.20 -11.29 4.54
C VAL A 175 6.06 -12.07 5.84
N GLY A 176 6.49 -11.51 6.96
CA GLY A 176 6.39 -12.11 8.29
C GLY A 176 4.95 -12.39 8.71
N LEU A 177 4.05 -11.43 8.47
CA LEU A 177 2.60 -11.61 8.69
C LEU A 177 2.00 -12.69 7.78
N ARG A 178 2.60 -12.99 6.62
CA ARG A 178 2.16 -14.09 5.76
C ARG A 178 2.67 -15.46 6.22
N LEU A 179 3.87 -15.51 6.80
CA LEU A 179 4.52 -16.75 7.26
C LEU A 179 4.00 -17.22 8.62
N GLY A 180 3.74 -16.28 9.53
CA GLY A 180 3.26 -16.57 10.88
C GLY A 180 4.27 -17.20 11.84
N GLY A 181 3.75 -17.70 12.96
CA GLY A 181 4.57 -18.18 14.07
C GLY A 181 5.36 -17.05 14.74
N GLU A 182 6.66 -17.27 14.99
CA GLU A 182 7.55 -16.26 15.58
C GLU A 182 7.68 -14.98 14.72
N LYS A 183 7.34 -15.07 13.43
CA LYS A 183 7.36 -13.93 12.51
C LYS A 183 6.30 -12.87 12.81
N TYR A 184 5.19 -13.24 13.45
CA TYR A 184 4.20 -12.27 13.90
C TYR A 184 4.79 -11.30 14.92
N GLN A 185 5.54 -11.81 15.89
CA GLN A 185 6.16 -10.98 16.93
C GLN A 185 7.25 -10.07 16.35
N GLN A 186 8.01 -10.53 15.34
CA GLN A 186 9.00 -9.72 14.64
C GLN A 186 8.35 -8.56 13.88
N ALA A 187 7.30 -8.84 13.11
CA ALA A 187 6.54 -7.81 12.39
C ALA A 187 5.87 -6.81 13.36
N PHE A 188 5.33 -7.31 14.47
CA PHE A 188 4.72 -6.48 15.51
C PHE A 188 5.68 -5.40 16.01
N TYR A 189 6.93 -5.74 16.37
CA TYR A 189 7.86 -4.74 16.91
C TYR A 189 8.15 -3.60 15.94
N VAL A 190 8.26 -3.91 14.64
CA VAL A 190 8.45 -2.89 13.60
C VAL A 190 7.24 -1.96 13.52
N PHE A 191 6.02 -2.51 13.50
CA PHE A 191 4.81 -1.70 13.40
C PHE A 191 4.50 -0.94 14.70
N GLU A 192 4.79 -1.52 15.86
CA GLU A 192 4.68 -0.88 17.16
C GLU A 192 5.60 0.33 17.26
N GLU A 193 6.88 0.18 16.88
CA GLU A 193 7.85 1.28 16.87
C GLU A 193 7.35 2.46 16.04
N LEU A 194 6.84 2.17 14.83
CA LEU A 194 6.27 3.20 13.95
C LEU A 194 5.03 3.86 14.54
N ALA A 195 4.15 3.08 15.18
CA ALA A 195 2.87 3.57 15.69
C ALA A 195 2.98 4.37 17.00
N GLN A 196 3.94 4.05 17.87
CA GLN A 196 4.07 4.66 19.19
C GLN A 196 4.74 6.04 19.16
N ALA A 197 5.71 6.28 18.26
CA ALA A 197 6.42 7.55 18.21
C ALA A 197 5.61 8.62 17.46
N PRO A 198 5.29 9.79 18.06
CA PRO A 198 4.53 10.84 17.38
C PRO A 198 5.16 11.30 16.06
N ALA A 199 6.49 11.26 15.97
CA ALA A 199 7.26 11.65 14.80
C ALA A 199 7.15 10.67 13.61
N THR A 200 6.66 9.45 13.82
CA THR A 200 6.52 8.41 12.76
C THR A 200 5.10 7.86 12.64
N SER A 201 4.23 8.16 13.62
CA SER A 201 2.89 7.59 13.74
C SER A 201 1.92 8.16 12.71
N SER A 202 1.27 7.29 11.95
CA SER A 202 0.19 7.59 11.03
C SER A 202 -1.02 6.68 11.29
N VAL A 203 -2.14 6.91 10.60
CA VAL A 203 -3.28 5.99 10.64
C VAL A 203 -2.90 4.62 10.08
N ARG A 204 -2.04 4.57 9.06
CA ARG A 204 -1.54 3.31 8.47
C ARG A 204 -0.66 2.51 9.43
N SER A 205 0.21 3.17 10.20
CA SER A 205 1.04 2.46 11.19
C SER A 205 0.19 1.90 12.34
N LEU A 206 -0.84 2.63 12.79
CA LEU A 206 -1.79 2.14 13.80
C LEU A 206 -2.57 0.92 13.31
N VAL A 207 -3.04 0.93 12.07
CA VAL A 207 -3.69 -0.25 11.47
C VAL A 207 -2.71 -1.42 11.33
N SER A 208 -1.47 -1.16 10.93
CA SER A 208 -0.44 -2.21 10.82
C SER A 208 -0.13 -2.85 12.17
N GLN A 209 -0.04 -2.05 13.24
CA GLN A 209 0.09 -2.53 14.61
C GLN A 209 -1.12 -3.39 15.00
N ALA A 210 -2.34 -2.92 14.75
CA ALA A 210 -3.56 -3.66 15.08
C ALA A 210 -3.63 -5.02 14.37
N VAL A 211 -3.26 -5.07 13.08
CA VAL A 211 -3.21 -6.32 12.31
C VAL A 211 -2.21 -7.30 12.94
N ALA A 212 -1.02 -6.82 13.32
CA ALA A 212 -0.03 -7.66 13.97
C ALA A 212 -0.51 -8.18 15.34
N GLU A 213 -1.19 -7.34 16.13
CA GLU A 213 -1.80 -7.75 17.41
C GLU A 213 -2.90 -8.80 17.21
N LEU A 214 -3.75 -8.66 16.18
CA LEU A 214 -4.74 -9.68 15.82
C LEU A 214 -4.08 -11.02 15.48
N HIS A 215 -2.99 -11.02 14.72
CA HIS A 215 -2.22 -12.24 14.43
C HIS A 215 -1.60 -12.88 15.69
N LEU A 216 -1.30 -12.08 16.72
CA LEU A 216 -0.83 -12.53 18.03
C LEU A 216 -1.98 -12.93 18.98
N GLY A 217 -3.24 -12.79 18.57
CA GLY A 217 -4.42 -13.07 19.39
C GLY A 217 -4.73 -12.01 20.45
N ARG A 218 -4.08 -10.85 20.38
CA ARG A 218 -4.19 -9.73 21.34
C ARG A 218 -5.29 -8.76 20.91
N THR A 219 -6.53 -9.21 21.10
CA THR A 219 -7.71 -8.51 20.57
C THR A 219 -8.01 -7.19 21.27
N GLU A 220 -7.62 -6.99 22.53
CA GLU A 220 -7.85 -5.74 23.27
C GLU A 220 -6.92 -4.63 22.78
N GLU A 221 -5.65 -4.96 22.58
CA GLU A 221 -4.62 -4.07 22.04
C GLU A 221 -4.91 -3.70 20.58
N ALA A 222 -5.34 -4.68 19.78
CA ALA A 222 -5.79 -4.43 18.42
C ALA A 222 -6.98 -3.45 18.37
N GLN A 223 -7.96 -3.61 19.25
CA GLN A 223 -9.11 -2.70 19.35
C GLN A 223 -8.65 -1.28 19.68
N ALA A 224 -7.77 -1.11 20.67
CA ALA A 224 -7.27 0.20 21.07
C ALA A 224 -6.54 0.92 19.93
N ALA A 225 -5.72 0.20 19.16
CA ALA A 225 -5.03 0.75 18.00
C ALA A 225 -6.00 1.15 16.87
N LEU A 226 -7.03 0.34 16.59
CA LEU A 226 -8.07 0.66 15.60
C LEU A 226 -8.95 1.84 16.02
N ASP A 227 -9.32 1.93 17.30
CA ASP A 227 -10.06 3.08 17.85
C ASP A 227 -9.25 4.37 17.71
N GLN A 228 -7.94 4.31 17.97
CA GLN A 228 -7.05 5.46 17.76
C GLN A 228 -6.96 5.84 16.28
N ALA A 229 -6.88 4.86 15.37
CA ALA A 229 -6.87 5.09 13.92
C ALA A 229 -8.17 5.77 13.47
N LEU A 230 -9.34 5.26 13.86
CA LEU A 230 -10.64 5.81 13.52
C LEU A 230 -10.93 7.15 14.18
N LYS A 231 -10.35 7.43 15.35
CA LYS A 231 -10.41 8.76 15.97
C LYS A 231 -9.65 9.81 15.14
N LYS A 232 -8.52 9.44 14.54
CA LYS A 232 -7.75 10.32 13.64
C LYS A 232 -8.46 10.48 12.29
N GLU A 233 -8.88 9.36 11.69
CA GLU A 233 -9.55 9.33 10.39
C GLU A 233 -10.78 8.40 10.43
N PRO A 234 -11.98 8.95 10.72
CA PRO A 234 -13.20 8.16 10.90
C PRO A 234 -13.67 7.37 9.68
N LYS A 235 -13.17 7.72 8.49
CA LYS A 235 -13.51 7.09 7.20
C LYS A 235 -12.34 6.32 6.60
N PHE A 236 -11.36 5.91 7.41
CA PHE A 236 -10.26 5.10 6.91
C PHE A 236 -10.72 3.65 6.71
N ALA A 237 -10.92 3.25 5.45
CA ALA A 237 -11.55 1.98 5.08
C ALA A 237 -10.84 0.77 5.69
N GLU A 238 -9.50 0.75 5.69
CA GLU A 238 -8.71 -0.35 6.21
C GLU A 238 -8.87 -0.51 7.73
N ALA A 239 -9.03 0.59 8.49
CA ALA A 239 -9.33 0.49 9.92
C ALA A 239 -10.74 -0.06 10.18
N ILE A 240 -11.73 0.39 9.40
CA ILE A 240 -13.12 -0.09 9.51
C ILE A 240 -13.18 -1.60 9.18
N ALA A 241 -12.50 -2.03 8.12
CA ALA A 241 -12.43 -3.43 7.72
C ALA A 241 -11.76 -4.31 8.77
N ASN A 242 -10.65 -3.85 9.37
CA ASN A 242 -9.98 -4.61 10.43
C ASN A 242 -10.80 -4.64 11.73
N LEU A 243 -11.56 -3.59 12.04
CA LEU A 243 -12.50 -3.60 13.16
C LEU A 243 -13.66 -4.58 12.94
N LEU A 244 -14.16 -4.69 11.70
CA LEU A 244 -15.13 -5.71 11.33
C LEU A 244 -14.58 -7.12 11.61
N VAL A 245 -13.35 -7.41 11.16
CA VAL A 245 -12.69 -8.70 11.41
C VAL A 245 -12.50 -8.96 12.91
N LEU A 246 -12.07 -7.96 13.68
CA LEU A 246 -11.94 -8.05 15.12
C LEU A 246 -13.28 -8.39 15.78
N ASN A 247 -14.36 -7.71 15.40
CA ASN A 247 -15.70 -7.98 15.93
C ASN A 247 -16.18 -9.40 15.63
N VAL A 248 -15.88 -9.94 14.44
CA VAL A 248 -16.12 -11.35 14.12
C VAL A 248 -15.37 -12.27 15.09
N ILE A 249 -14.05 -12.05 15.27
CA ILE A 249 -13.20 -12.85 16.16
C ILE A 249 -13.73 -12.80 17.60
N ALA A 250 -14.18 -11.63 18.05
CA ALA A 250 -14.70 -11.41 19.40
C ALA A 250 -16.17 -11.86 19.58
N GLY A 251 -16.84 -12.34 18.52
CA GLY A 251 -18.25 -12.74 18.56
C GLY A 251 -19.23 -11.57 18.81
N LYS A 252 -18.84 -10.36 18.41
CA LYS A 252 -19.65 -9.13 18.50
C LYS A 252 -20.49 -8.95 17.22
N ASP A 253 -21.46 -8.04 17.28
CA ASP A 253 -22.19 -7.62 16.08
C ASP A 253 -21.26 -6.88 15.10
N THR A 254 -21.51 -7.08 13.81
CA THR A 254 -20.67 -6.57 12.70
C THR A 254 -21.47 -5.72 11.71
N ALA A 255 -22.79 -5.60 11.89
CA ALA A 255 -23.68 -4.90 10.97
C ALA A 255 -23.29 -3.42 10.78
N GLU A 256 -22.91 -2.75 11.88
CA GLU A 256 -22.47 -1.35 11.85
C GLU A 256 -21.21 -1.18 11.02
N GLN A 257 -20.14 -1.92 11.33
CA GLN A 257 -18.85 -1.80 10.64
C GLN A 257 -18.99 -2.20 9.17
N ARG A 258 -19.83 -3.20 8.86
CA ARG A 258 -20.10 -3.60 7.48
C ARG A 258 -20.78 -2.47 6.70
N THR A 259 -21.83 -1.88 7.27
CA THR A 259 -22.56 -0.76 6.64
C THR A 259 -21.64 0.44 6.43
N LEU A 260 -20.80 0.74 7.42
CA LEU A 260 -19.83 1.84 7.33
C LEU A 260 -18.77 1.57 6.26
N LEU A 261 -18.27 0.34 6.15
CA LEU A 261 -17.31 -0.04 5.11
C LEU A 261 -17.94 0.06 3.72
N GLU A 262 -19.17 -0.43 3.53
CA GLU A 262 -19.89 -0.33 2.25
C GLU A 262 -20.11 1.13 1.83
N ALA A 263 -20.38 2.03 2.79
CA ALA A 263 -20.54 3.47 2.53
C ALA A 263 -19.21 4.19 2.24
N THR A 264 -18.09 3.65 2.73
CA THR A 264 -16.76 4.26 2.60
C THR A 264 -16.02 3.76 1.35
N ASP A 265 -16.02 2.45 1.14
CA ASP A 265 -15.42 1.77 0.00
C ASP A 265 -16.22 0.49 -0.31
N ALA A 266 -17.23 0.62 -1.17
CA ALA A 266 -18.08 -0.50 -1.59
C ALA A 266 -17.33 -1.60 -2.34
N GLN A 267 -16.14 -1.31 -2.87
CA GLN A 267 -15.29 -2.27 -3.59
C GLN A 267 -14.12 -2.76 -2.73
N HIS A 268 -14.14 -2.50 -1.42
CA HIS A 268 -13.09 -2.94 -0.53
C HIS A 268 -12.89 -4.47 -0.65
N PRO A 269 -11.65 -4.97 -0.78
CA PRO A 269 -11.39 -6.39 -1.07
C PRO A 269 -12.07 -7.37 -0.12
N LEU A 270 -12.20 -7.01 1.17
CA LEU A 270 -12.94 -7.81 2.16
C LEU A 270 -14.42 -8.00 1.79
N LEU A 271 -15.11 -6.94 1.32
CA LEU A 271 -16.52 -7.01 0.95
C LEU A 271 -16.71 -7.85 -0.32
N VAL A 272 -15.83 -7.65 -1.31
CA VAL A 272 -15.84 -8.41 -2.56
C VAL A 272 -15.61 -9.90 -2.29
N ASP A 273 -14.60 -10.25 -1.50
CA ASP A 273 -14.31 -11.64 -1.15
C ASP A 273 -15.46 -12.28 -0.35
N LEU A 274 -16.01 -11.58 0.65
CA LEU A 274 -17.16 -12.08 1.41
C LEU A 274 -18.38 -12.36 0.52
N ALA A 275 -18.68 -11.47 -0.43
CA ALA A 275 -19.76 -11.68 -1.39
C ALA A 275 -19.49 -12.90 -2.30
N GLU A 276 -18.27 -13.03 -2.83
CA GLU A 276 -17.87 -14.17 -3.64
C GLU A 276 -17.99 -15.50 -2.87
N LYS A 277 -17.53 -15.53 -1.62
CA LYS A 277 -17.61 -16.72 -0.76
C LYS A 277 -19.05 -17.07 -0.38
N SER A 278 -19.92 -16.07 -0.19
CA SER A 278 -21.36 -16.29 -0.01
C SER A 278 -21.98 -16.96 -1.24
N ASP A 279 -21.70 -16.44 -2.44
CA ASP A 279 -22.20 -17.02 -3.69
C ASP A 279 -21.69 -18.46 -3.90
N LEU A 280 -20.42 -18.72 -3.56
CA LEU A 280 -19.85 -20.07 -3.64
C LEU A 280 -20.50 -21.03 -2.64
N PHE A 281 -20.81 -20.55 -1.44
CA PHE A 281 -21.55 -21.34 -0.44
C PHE A 281 -22.94 -21.72 -0.96
N ASP A 282 -23.71 -20.77 -1.49
CA ASP A 282 -25.05 -21.04 -2.02
C ASP A 282 -25.02 -22.02 -3.20
N LYS A 283 -24.05 -21.85 -4.11
CA LYS A 283 -23.80 -22.78 -5.23
C LYS A 283 -23.45 -24.18 -4.72
N ALA A 284 -22.68 -24.31 -3.64
CA ALA A 284 -22.34 -25.59 -3.04
C ALA A 284 -23.56 -26.21 -2.35
N ALA A 285 -24.32 -25.44 -1.56
CA ALA A 285 -25.51 -25.88 -0.85
C ALA A 285 -26.60 -26.38 -1.80
N ALA A 286 -26.77 -25.75 -2.97
CA ALA A 286 -27.71 -26.17 -4.00
C ALA A 286 -27.42 -27.58 -4.57
N LYS A 287 -26.20 -28.11 -4.42
CA LYS A 287 -25.88 -29.50 -4.80
C LYS A 287 -26.44 -30.53 -3.80
N TYR A 288 -26.73 -30.09 -2.58
CA TYR A 288 -27.21 -30.93 -1.48
C TYR A 288 -28.66 -30.67 -1.11
N SER A 289 -29.34 -29.74 -1.80
CA SER A 289 -30.77 -29.56 -1.63
C SER A 289 -31.51 -30.81 -2.13
N ALA A 290 -32.39 -31.35 -1.28
CA ALA A 290 -33.17 -32.51 -1.63
C ALA A 290 -33.98 -32.20 -2.90
N LYS A 291 -33.78 -32.99 -3.97
CA LYS A 291 -34.72 -33.00 -5.09
C LYS A 291 -36.04 -33.50 -4.53
N ALA A 292 -36.95 -32.58 -4.20
CA ALA A 292 -38.30 -32.93 -3.82
C ALA A 292 -38.85 -33.86 -4.91
N SER A 293 -39.11 -35.11 -4.53
CA SER A 293 -39.71 -36.11 -5.40
C SER A 293 -41.11 -35.61 -5.75
N ALA A 294 -41.33 -35.25 -7.02
CA ALA A 294 -42.66 -34.99 -7.55
C ALA A 294 -43.44 -36.30 -7.69
#